data_AF-A0A1G1TI53-F1
#
_entry.id   AF-A0A1G1TI53-F1
#
_cell.length_a   1.000
_cell.length_b   1.000
_cell.length_c   1.000
_cell.angle_alpha   90.00
_cell.angle_beta   90.00
_cell.angle_gamma   90.00
#
_symmetry.space_group_name_H-M   'P 1'
#
loop_
_entity.id
_entity.type
_entity.pdbx_description
1 polymer ?
#
loop_
_entity_poly.entity_id
_entity_poly.type
_entity_poly.pdbx_seq_one_letter_code
_entity_poly.pdbx_strand_id
1 'polypeptide(L)'
;MDFIWKVVVATGLVLLPTATFAQQSKALVYEKTQVEPDQESSPLGVATDEFKGIHVISASVRGVRGANGVIYWVSKDKATLSAYEGEQLLWRTNVGKAFKADFAQPKIEKLVFASNVIFVSVSKNGFAEVDRKTGQVGSKTVD
;
A
#
# COMPACT_ATOMS: atom_id res chain seq x y z
N MET A 1 -45.29 67.65 -27.94
CA MET A 1 -44.70 67.79 -26.59
C MET A 1 -45.27 66.67 -25.73
N ASP A 2 -45.08 65.40 -26.13
CA ASP A 2 -43.87 64.56 -26.02
C ASP A 2 -43.65 64.20 -24.54
N PHE A 3 -43.58 62.96 -24.09
CA PHE A 3 -42.63 61.92 -24.49
C PHE A 3 -43.12 60.53 -23.99
N ILE A 4 -43.00 59.51 -24.84
CA ILE A 4 -43.23 58.08 -24.52
C ILE A 4 -41.94 57.50 -23.91
N TRP A 5 -42.03 56.72 -22.83
CA TRP A 5 -40.95 55.80 -22.44
C TRP A 5 -41.45 54.36 -22.38
N LYS A 6 -40.95 53.55 -23.32
CA LYS A 6 -41.04 52.09 -23.31
C LYS A 6 -39.89 51.56 -22.46
N VAL A 7 -40.19 50.78 -21.43
CA VAL A 7 -39.18 49.98 -20.70
C VAL A 7 -38.98 48.68 -21.48
N VAL A 8 -37.76 48.46 -21.98
CA VAL A 8 -37.32 47.18 -22.55
C VAL A 8 -36.61 46.41 -21.44
N VAL A 9 -37.18 45.28 -21.04
CA VAL A 9 -36.52 44.32 -20.15
C VAL A 9 -35.72 43.35 -21.01
N ALA A 10 -34.40 43.41 -20.94
CA ALA A 10 -33.49 42.48 -21.60
C ALA A 10 -33.33 41.22 -20.73
N THR A 11 -33.89 40.10 -21.18
CA THR A 11 -33.71 38.79 -20.55
C THR A 11 -32.37 38.19 -20.97
N GLY A 12 -31.36 38.28 -20.10
CA GLY A 12 -30.07 37.62 -20.32
C GLY A 12 -30.14 36.14 -19.92
N LEU A 13 -30.03 35.24 -20.90
CA LEU A 13 -29.88 33.80 -20.67
C LEU A 13 -28.40 33.50 -20.38
N VAL A 14 -28.06 33.21 -19.13
CA VAL A 14 -26.68 32.80 -18.75
C VAL A 14 -26.54 31.30 -19.01
N LEU A 15 -25.84 30.95 -20.09
CA LEU A 15 -25.38 29.58 -20.33
C LEU A 15 -24.18 29.32 -19.40
N LEU A 16 -24.39 28.57 -18.32
CA LEU A 16 -23.30 28.08 -17.48
C LEU A 16 -22.56 26.93 -18.20
N PRO A 17 -21.22 26.96 -18.29
CA PRO A 17 -20.47 25.85 -18.82
C PRO A 17 -20.56 24.65 -17.86
N THR A 18 -21.07 23.53 -18.36
CA THR A 18 -20.97 22.24 -17.67
C THR A 18 -19.51 21.82 -17.65
N ALA A 19 -18.80 22.14 -16.58
CA ALA A 19 -17.49 21.58 -16.33
C ALA A 19 -17.68 20.08 -16.00
N THR A 20 -17.47 19.24 -17.00
CA THR A 20 -17.25 17.81 -16.79
C THR A 20 -15.93 17.63 -16.04
N PHE A 21 -16.02 17.47 -14.71
CA PHE A 21 -14.89 17.01 -13.92
C PHE A 21 -14.62 15.55 -14.28
N ALA A 22 -13.71 15.32 -15.24
CA ALA A 22 -13.06 14.04 -15.40
C ALA A 22 -12.18 13.82 -14.15
N GLN A 23 -12.68 13.05 -13.19
CA GLN A 23 -11.89 12.62 -12.04
C GLN A 23 -10.80 11.69 -12.56
N GLN A 24 -9.60 12.24 -12.73
CA GLN A 24 -8.39 11.49 -13.03
C GLN A 24 -8.19 10.49 -11.90
N SER A 25 -8.52 9.22 -12.13
CA SER A 25 -8.26 8.14 -11.18
C SER A 25 -6.75 8.10 -10.94
N LYS A 26 -6.35 8.45 -9.73
CA LYS A 26 -4.95 8.38 -9.32
C LYS A 26 -4.54 6.91 -9.44
N ALA A 27 -3.46 6.62 -10.16
CA ALA A 27 -2.97 5.26 -10.27
C ALA A 27 -2.71 4.70 -8.87
N LEU A 28 -3.07 3.42 -8.66
CA LEU A 28 -2.85 2.75 -7.39
C LEU A 28 -1.36 2.80 -7.02
N VAL A 29 -1.09 2.98 -5.73
CA VAL A 29 0.29 3.06 -5.20
C VAL A 29 1.00 1.69 -5.27
N TYR A 30 0.24 0.62 -5.45
CA TYR A 30 0.71 -0.75 -5.61
C TYR A 30 -0.06 -1.47 -6.73
N GLU A 31 0.59 -2.47 -7.32
CA GLU A 31 0.01 -3.28 -8.38
C GLU A 31 -0.74 -4.47 -7.78
N LYS A 32 -2.07 -4.51 -7.94
CA LYS A 32 -2.92 -5.58 -7.37
C LYS A 32 -2.53 -6.98 -7.86
N THR A 33 -1.98 -7.10 -9.06
CA THR A 33 -1.50 -8.37 -9.64
C THR A 33 -0.24 -8.91 -8.95
N GLN A 34 0.44 -8.07 -8.15
CA GLN A 34 1.64 -8.44 -7.39
C GLN A 34 1.36 -8.66 -5.91
N VAL A 35 0.08 -8.80 -5.53
CA VAL A 35 -0.37 -9.00 -4.17
C VAL A 35 -0.91 -10.42 -4.02
N GLU A 36 -0.40 -11.15 -3.05
CA GLU A 36 -0.92 -12.47 -2.67
C GLU A 36 -1.61 -12.43 -1.29
N PRO A 37 -2.55 -13.35 -1.00
CA PRO A 37 -3.14 -13.46 0.33
C PRO A 37 -2.14 -13.93 1.40
N ASP A 38 -2.25 -13.38 2.61
CA ASP A 38 -1.61 -13.88 3.84
C ASP A 38 -2.21 -15.25 4.23
N GLN A 39 -1.44 -16.14 4.87
CA GLN A 39 -1.95 -17.40 5.39
C GLN A 39 -3.15 -17.22 6.36
N GLU A 40 -3.21 -16.10 7.09
CA GLU A 40 -4.32 -15.77 8.00
C GLU A 40 -5.63 -15.46 7.26
N SER A 41 -5.59 -15.22 5.95
CA SER A 41 -6.76 -14.89 5.13
C SER A 41 -7.49 -16.12 4.57
N SER A 42 -7.01 -17.34 4.84
CA SER A 42 -7.71 -18.56 4.46
C SER A 42 -9.01 -18.72 5.28
N PRO A 43 -10.15 -19.03 4.63
CA PRO A 43 -11.38 -19.33 5.34
C PRO A 43 -11.16 -20.48 6.33
N LEU A 44 -11.57 -20.26 7.59
CA LEU A 44 -11.60 -21.30 8.63
C LEU A 44 -12.25 -22.57 8.06
N GLY A 45 -11.47 -23.64 7.90
CA GLY A 45 -11.97 -24.97 7.53
C GLY A 45 -11.59 -25.48 6.13
N VAL A 46 -10.88 -24.72 5.31
CA VAL A 46 -10.28 -25.26 4.08
C VAL A 46 -8.77 -25.38 4.30
N ALA A 47 -8.35 -26.53 4.81
CA ALA A 47 -6.95 -26.94 4.74
C ALA A 47 -6.63 -27.17 3.25
N THR A 48 -6.26 -26.11 2.53
CA THR A 48 -5.57 -26.27 1.26
C THR A 48 -4.18 -26.84 1.58
N ASP A 49 -3.76 -27.90 0.89
CA ASP A 49 -2.50 -28.63 1.15
C ASP A 49 -1.21 -27.79 1.06
N GLU A 50 -1.29 -26.48 0.81
CA GLU A 50 -0.14 -25.59 0.69
C GLU A 50 -0.20 -24.47 1.74
N PHE A 51 0.35 -24.72 2.92
CA PHE A 51 0.66 -23.66 3.89
C PHE A 51 1.72 -22.71 3.28
N LYS A 52 1.29 -21.54 2.81
CA LYS A 52 2.20 -20.45 2.40
C LYS A 52 2.38 -19.42 3.51
N GLY A 53 3.04 -19.83 4.59
CA GLY A 53 3.41 -18.92 5.68
C GLY A 53 4.63 -18.04 5.36
N ILE A 54 5.33 -18.30 4.25
CA ILE A 54 6.52 -17.55 3.84
C ILE A 54 6.26 -16.91 2.47
N HIS A 55 6.22 -15.59 2.45
CA HIS A 55 6.00 -14.79 1.25
C HIS A 55 7.35 -14.34 0.68
N VAL A 56 7.72 -14.86 -0.48
CA VAL A 56 9.02 -14.56 -1.11
C VAL A 56 8.91 -13.36 -2.05
N ILE A 57 9.67 -12.30 -1.76
CA ILE A 57 9.58 -11.02 -2.47
C ILE A 57 10.36 -11.06 -3.79
N SER A 58 9.61 -10.92 -4.87
CA SER A 58 10.10 -11.02 -6.24
C SER A 58 9.63 -9.84 -7.11
N ALA A 59 9.77 -9.97 -8.44
CA ALA A 59 9.19 -9.01 -9.37
C ALA A 59 7.68 -9.24 -9.57
N SER A 60 7.20 -10.47 -9.38
CA SER A 60 5.80 -10.84 -9.51
C SER A 60 5.04 -10.79 -8.19
N VAL A 61 5.73 -10.84 -7.04
CA VAL A 61 5.13 -10.78 -5.70
C VAL A 61 5.84 -9.71 -4.88
N ARG A 62 5.08 -8.68 -4.48
CA ARG A 62 5.58 -7.54 -3.71
C ARG A 62 4.65 -7.13 -2.59
N GLY A 63 3.40 -7.52 -2.68
CA GLY A 63 2.39 -7.27 -1.66
C GLY A 63 1.92 -8.55 -1.02
N VAL A 64 1.58 -8.45 0.25
CA VAL A 64 0.83 -9.48 0.96
C VAL A 64 -0.43 -8.83 1.54
N ARG A 65 -1.59 -9.43 1.29
CA ARG A 65 -2.88 -8.96 1.80
C ARG A 65 -3.22 -9.70 3.08
N GLY A 66 -3.20 -8.98 4.20
CA GLY A 66 -3.66 -9.50 5.49
C GLY A 66 -5.15 -9.83 5.49
N ALA A 67 -5.58 -10.66 6.46
CA ALA A 67 -6.99 -11.04 6.63
C ALA A 67 -7.92 -9.83 6.87
N ASN A 68 -7.40 -8.76 7.46
CA ASN A 68 -8.10 -7.48 7.66
C ASN A 68 -8.20 -6.62 6.39
N GLY A 69 -7.70 -7.10 5.25
CA GLY A 69 -7.72 -6.40 3.97
C GLY A 69 -6.58 -5.40 3.77
N VAL A 70 -5.70 -5.19 4.76
CA VAL A 70 -4.52 -4.32 4.66
C VAL A 70 -3.48 -4.94 3.73
N ILE A 71 -2.92 -4.13 2.83
CA ILE A 71 -1.86 -4.52 1.91
C ILE A 71 -0.51 -4.11 2.48
N TYR A 72 0.35 -5.09 2.72
CA TYR A 72 1.74 -4.89 3.12
C TYR A 72 2.63 -4.98 1.88
N TRP A 73 3.22 -3.86 1.47
CA TRP A 73 3.87 -3.72 0.18
C TRP A 73 5.35 -3.40 0.30
N VAL A 74 6.19 -4.19 -0.36
CA VAL A 74 7.62 -3.95 -0.48
C VAL A 74 7.90 -3.09 -1.71
N SER A 75 8.60 -1.98 -1.50
CA SER A 75 8.99 -1.03 -2.53
C SER A 75 9.93 -1.63 -3.58
N LYS A 76 10.11 -0.91 -4.69
CA LYS A 76 10.92 -1.39 -5.82
C LYS A 76 12.39 -1.61 -5.52
N ASP A 77 12.96 -0.81 -4.64
CA ASP A 77 14.32 -0.95 -4.12
C ASP A 77 14.47 -2.10 -3.11
N LYS A 78 13.37 -2.77 -2.75
CA LYS A 78 13.28 -3.81 -1.74
C LYS A 78 13.72 -3.38 -0.33
N ALA A 79 13.83 -2.09 -0.03
CA ALA A 79 14.31 -1.64 1.29
C ALA A 79 13.17 -1.16 2.21
N THR A 80 12.04 -0.79 1.64
CA THR A 80 10.91 -0.18 2.37
C THR A 80 9.70 -1.09 2.35
N LEU A 81 9.10 -1.27 3.52
CA LEU A 81 7.80 -1.90 3.70
C LEU A 81 6.77 -0.82 4.02
N SER A 82 5.60 -0.90 3.40
CA SER A 82 4.48 0.01 3.63
C SER A 82 3.22 -0.79 3.94
N ALA A 83 2.29 -0.22 4.71
CA ALA A 83 0.93 -0.74 4.84
C ALA A 83 -0.09 0.21 4.22
N TYR A 84 -1.08 -0.37 3.53
CA TYR A 84 -2.16 0.37 2.89
C TYR A 84 -3.52 -0.21 3.23
N GLU A 85 -4.49 0.66 3.48
CA GLU A 85 -5.91 0.32 3.50
C GLU A 85 -6.58 0.97 2.29
N GLY A 86 -6.94 0.17 1.29
CA GLY A 86 -7.34 0.69 -0.03
C GLY A 86 -6.20 1.49 -0.67
N GLU A 87 -6.37 2.80 -0.81
CA GLU A 87 -5.36 3.74 -1.33
C GLU A 87 -4.67 4.55 -0.21
N GLN A 88 -5.15 4.45 1.03
CA GLN A 88 -4.62 5.19 2.16
C GLN A 88 -3.34 4.51 2.67
N LEU A 89 -2.26 5.29 2.74
CA LEU A 89 -1.03 4.87 3.42
C LEU A 89 -1.24 4.90 4.93
N LEU A 90 -1.10 3.76 5.59
CA LEU A 90 -1.15 3.67 7.05
C LEU A 90 0.21 3.99 7.67
N TRP A 91 1.26 3.34 7.16
CA TRP A 91 2.64 3.57 7.58
C TRP A 91 3.62 3.16 6.50
N ARG A 92 4.86 3.67 6.61
CA ARG A 92 5.96 3.40 5.69
C ARG A 92 7.29 3.38 6.45
N THR A 93 8.00 2.26 6.34
CA THR A 93 9.24 2.03 7.09
C THR A 93 10.33 1.50 6.20
N ASN A 94 11.47 2.18 6.17
CA ASN A 94 12.69 1.67 5.54
C ASN A 94 13.36 0.66 6.49
N VAL A 95 12.94 -0.61 6.40
CA VAL A 95 13.46 -1.71 7.21
C VAL A 95 14.96 -1.90 6.95
N GLY A 96 15.40 -1.73 5.69
CA GLY A 96 16.80 -1.85 5.32
C GLY A 96 17.73 -0.89 6.08
N LYS A 97 17.22 0.27 6.54
CA LYS A 97 18.00 1.22 7.34
C LYS A 97 18.57 0.60 8.62
N ALA A 98 17.86 -0.36 9.24
CA ALA A 98 18.30 -1.03 10.45
C ALA A 98 19.54 -1.93 10.23
N PHE A 99 19.84 -2.28 8.98
CA PHE A 99 20.90 -3.22 8.61
C PHE A 99 22.04 -2.59 7.82
N LYS A 100 22.09 -1.26 7.70
CA LYS A 100 23.12 -0.57 6.88
C LYS A 100 24.55 -0.78 7.38
N ALA A 101 24.73 -1.09 8.67
CA ALA A 101 26.03 -1.43 9.23
C ALA A 101 26.48 -2.86 8.84
N ASP A 102 25.51 -3.75 8.56
CA ASP A 102 25.73 -5.18 8.35
C ASP A 102 25.76 -5.51 6.84
N PHE A 103 25.00 -4.79 6.02
CA PHE A 103 24.94 -4.98 4.57
C PHE A 103 25.05 -3.66 3.82
N ALA A 104 25.84 -3.65 2.74
CA ALA A 104 25.99 -2.48 1.86
C ALA A 104 24.68 -2.08 1.17
N GLN A 105 23.85 -3.06 0.79
CA GLN A 105 22.54 -2.86 0.19
C GLN A 105 21.51 -3.83 0.80
N PRO A 106 20.97 -3.52 1.98
CA PRO A 106 19.98 -4.37 2.64
C PRO A 106 18.70 -4.49 1.80
N LYS A 107 18.23 -5.72 1.56
CA LYS A 107 17.02 -5.99 0.76
C LYS A 107 16.09 -6.93 1.50
N ILE A 108 14.83 -6.57 1.59
CA ILE A 108 13.75 -7.45 2.06
C ILE A 108 13.59 -8.59 1.06
N GLU A 109 13.71 -9.82 1.55
CA GLU A 109 13.62 -11.04 0.74
C GLU A 109 12.36 -11.84 1.04
N LYS A 110 11.94 -11.89 2.31
CA LYS A 110 10.79 -12.68 2.74
C LYS A 110 9.99 -11.93 3.81
N LEU A 111 8.69 -12.16 3.81
CA LEU A 111 7.78 -11.76 4.88
C LEU A 111 7.10 -13.02 5.45
N VAL A 112 6.98 -13.06 6.77
CA VAL A 112 6.17 -14.06 7.49
C VAL A 112 5.26 -13.29 8.44
N PHE A 113 3.96 -13.53 8.35
CA PHE A 113 2.98 -12.81 9.16
C PHE A 113 2.64 -13.63 10.41
N ALA A 114 2.57 -12.98 11.55
CA ALA A 114 2.16 -13.61 12.80
C ALA A 114 1.42 -12.61 13.68
N SER A 115 0.08 -12.65 13.64
CA SER A 115 -0.80 -11.81 14.46
C SER A 115 -0.49 -10.32 14.32
N ASN A 116 0.29 -9.71 15.23
CA ASN A 116 0.63 -8.28 15.21
C ASN A 116 2.02 -7.98 14.65
N VAL A 117 2.78 -8.99 14.25
CA VAL A 117 4.18 -8.87 13.82
C VAL A 117 4.34 -9.37 12.38
N ILE A 118 5.22 -8.71 11.64
CA ILE A 118 5.77 -9.20 10.37
C ILE A 118 7.23 -9.52 10.64
N PHE A 119 7.60 -10.79 10.51
CA PHE A 119 9.01 -11.17 10.47
C PHE A 119 9.53 -10.93 9.07
N VAL A 120 10.60 -10.15 8.98
CA VAL A 120 11.18 -9.68 7.73
C VAL A 120 12.58 -10.27 7.61
N SER A 121 12.80 -11.12 6.61
CA SER A 121 14.15 -11.52 6.22
C SER A 121 14.79 -10.43 5.36
N VAL A 122 15.99 -10.01 5.71
CA VAL A 122 16.75 -8.95 5.06
C VAL A 122 18.10 -9.48 4.61
N SER A 123 18.34 -9.47 3.31
CA SER A 123 19.52 -10.08 2.68
C SER A 123 19.67 -11.56 3.11
N LYS A 124 20.88 -12.11 2.99
CA LYS A 124 21.15 -13.53 3.24
C LYS A 124 20.80 -14.01 4.67
N ASN A 125 21.10 -13.20 5.69
CA ASN A 125 21.09 -13.64 7.10
C ASN A 125 20.47 -12.63 8.09
N GLY A 126 19.86 -11.53 7.61
CA GLY A 126 19.26 -10.52 8.48
C GLY A 126 17.81 -10.84 8.81
N PHE A 127 17.40 -10.57 10.04
CA PHE A 127 16.02 -10.75 10.50
C PHE A 127 15.57 -9.53 11.30
N ALA A 128 14.36 -9.04 11.03
CA ALA A 128 13.73 -7.99 11.81
C ALA A 128 12.27 -8.32 12.11
N GLU A 129 11.79 -7.84 13.24
CA GLU A 129 10.37 -7.78 13.57
C GLU A 129 9.83 -6.39 13.22
N VAL A 130 8.70 -6.34 12.52
CA VAL A 130 7.99 -5.11 12.22
C VAL A 130 6.58 -5.19 12.79
N ASP A 131 6.20 -4.23 13.62
CA ASP A 131 4.84 -4.13 14.14
C ASP A 131 3.86 -3.81 12.99
N ARG A 132 2.83 -4.65 12.81
CA ARG A 132 1.86 -4.55 11.70
C ARG A 132 1.02 -3.27 11.73
N LYS A 133 0.82 -2.67 12.91
CA LYS A 133 -0.06 -1.52 13.10
C LYS A 133 0.67 -0.20 12.90
N THR A 134 1.92 -0.13 13.31
CA THR A 134 2.72 1.10 13.38
C THR A 134 3.87 1.13 12.37
N GLY A 135 4.28 -0.05 11.86
CA GLY A 135 5.47 -0.18 11.02
C GLY A 135 6.78 -0.03 11.80
N GLN A 136 6.75 0.02 13.14
CA GLN A 136 7.96 0.14 13.94
C GLN A 136 8.83 -1.12 13.80
N VAL A 137 10.12 -0.92 13.53
CA VAL A 137 11.11 -2.00 13.60
C VAL A 137 11.43 -2.26 15.07
N GLY A 138 11.14 -3.46 15.54
CA GLY A 138 11.48 -3.95 16.88
C GLY A 138 12.87 -4.57 16.90
N SER A 139 12.93 -5.84 17.27
CA SER A 139 14.17 -6.62 17.33
C SER A 139 14.80 -6.77 15.94
N LYS A 140 16.14 -6.73 15.88
CA LYS A 140 16.92 -7.14 14.70
C LYS A 140 18.03 -8.10 15.09
N THR A 141 18.32 -9.07 14.23
CA THR A 141 19.42 -10.02 14.37
C THR A 141 20.10 -10.23 13.01
N VAL A 142 21.40 -10.52 13.03
CA VAL A 142 22.17 -10.96 11.87
C VAL A 142 22.96 -12.20 12.31
N ASP A 143 22.73 -13.31 11.62
CA ASP A 143 23.42 -14.58 11.88
C ASP A 143 24.70 -14.75 11.05
#